data_AF-A0A164B6W3-F1
#
_entry.id   AF-A0A164B6W3-F1
#
_cell.length_a   1.000
_cell.length_b   1.000
_cell.length_c   1.000
_cell.angle_alpha   90.00
_cell.angle_beta   90.00
_cell.angle_gamma   90.00
#
_symmetry.space_group_name_H-M   'P 1'
#
loop_
_entity.id
_entity.type
_entity.pdbx_description
1 polymer ?
#
loop_
_entity_poly.entity_id
_entity_poly.type
_entity_poly.pdbx_seq_one_letter_code
_entity_poly.pdbx_strand_id
1 'polypeptide(L)'
;MKKKDRSKYSLADHIFAKTVVSFMCLAIISFPFLVFYFVMHLISWTNDVHIHASGTLSSIKIVLKFFVTTLFITVIMDMIFSAVLNRAKGILGYISEALLMLAFFYLYVFFYSLLSNEIVMTEKGRLYVSLFLFFGYLCIHAVYVGAKRLSKFIVKN
;
A
#
# COMPACT_ATOMS: atom_id res chain seq x y z
N MET A 1 51.79 -3.38 -20.88
CA MET A 1 50.34 -3.41 -20.61
C MET A 1 50.12 -3.90 -19.17
N LYS A 2 49.98 -2.99 -18.19
CA LYS A 2 49.81 -3.38 -16.77
C LYS A 2 48.40 -3.97 -16.58
N LYS A 3 48.31 -5.25 -16.22
CA LYS A 3 47.05 -5.87 -15.78
C LYS A 3 46.56 -5.09 -14.55
N LYS A 4 45.39 -4.45 -14.65
CA LYS A 4 44.67 -3.90 -13.50
C LYS A 4 44.37 -5.06 -12.56
N ASP A 5 45.03 -5.07 -11.42
CA ASP A 5 44.73 -5.99 -10.32
C ASP A 5 43.29 -5.73 -9.90
N ARG A 6 42.39 -6.69 -10.15
CA ARG A 6 41.01 -6.60 -9.65
C ARG A 6 41.13 -6.78 -8.15
N SER A 7 41.02 -5.68 -7.39
CA SER A 7 41.02 -5.73 -5.92
C SER A 7 40.10 -6.85 -5.47
N LYS A 8 40.65 -7.86 -4.78
CA LYS A 8 39.84 -8.91 -4.15
C LYS A 8 38.86 -8.22 -3.22
N TYR A 9 37.57 -8.27 -3.56
CA TYR A 9 36.49 -7.83 -2.68
C TYR A 9 36.71 -8.46 -1.29
N SER A 10 36.73 -7.63 -0.25
CA SER A 10 36.92 -8.10 1.12
C SER A 10 35.66 -8.83 1.59
N LEU A 11 35.81 -9.82 2.48
CA LEU A 11 34.70 -10.48 3.15
C LEU A 11 33.81 -9.45 3.89
N ALA A 12 34.41 -8.35 4.37
CA ALA A 12 33.72 -7.22 4.96
C ALA A 12 32.82 -6.48 3.96
N ASP A 13 33.28 -6.25 2.73
CA ASP A 13 32.49 -5.59 1.67
C ASP A 13 31.26 -6.42 1.31
N HIS A 14 31.41 -7.75 1.30
CA HIS A 14 30.32 -8.67 0.99
C HIS A 14 29.25 -8.70 2.10
N ILE A 15 29.67 -8.69 3.38
CA ILE A 15 28.75 -8.61 4.51
C ILE A 15 28.04 -7.25 4.52
N PHE A 16 28.79 -6.15 4.34
CA PHE A 16 28.23 -4.81 4.29
C PHE A 16 27.17 -4.67 3.19
N ALA A 17 27.46 -5.15 1.97
CA ALA A 17 26.52 -5.12 0.87
C ALA A 17 25.23 -5.90 1.18
N LYS A 18 25.33 -7.11 1.75
CA LYS A 18 24.15 -7.89 2.15
C LYS A 18 23.32 -7.18 3.21
N THR A 19 23.97 -6.59 4.21
CA THR A 19 23.27 -5.86 5.28
C THR A 19 22.56 -4.62 4.73
N VAL A 20 23.21 -3.83 3.89
CA VAL A 20 22.60 -2.64 3.27
C VAL A 20 21.40 -3.04 2.41
N VAL A 21 21.54 -4.04 1.54
CA VAL A 21 20.44 -4.52 0.69
C VAL A 21 19.28 -5.05 1.56
N SER A 22 19.58 -5.76 2.64
CA SER A 22 18.55 -6.24 3.58
C SER A 22 17.80 -5.08 4.24
N PHE A 23 18.50 -4.06 4.72
CA PHE A 23 17.88 -2.85 5.28
C PHE A 23 17.04 -2.09 4.24
N MET A 24 17.51 -2.00 2.99
CA MET A 24 16.74 -1.38 1.91
C MET A 24 15.44 -2.14 1.65
N CYS A 25 15.50 -3.47 1.56
CA CYS A 25 14.29 -4.30 1.40
C CYS A 25 13.33 -4.14 2.58
N LEU A 26 13.83 -4.14 3.81
CA LEU A 26 13.02 -3.91 5.01
C LEU A 26 12.36 -2.54 4.99
N ALA A 27 13.09 -1.49 4.60
CA ALA A 27 12.56 -0.14 4.49
C ALA A 27 11.45 -0.05 3.42
N ILE A 28 11.65 -0.66 2.25
CA ILE A 28 10.65 -0.67 1.17
C ILE A 28 9.35 -1.35 1.61
N ILE A 29 9.44 -2.43 2.39
CA ILE A 29 8.27 -3.18 2.87
C ILE A 29 7.61 -2.47 4.06
N SER A 30 8.40 -1.96 5.00
CA SER A 30 7.89 -1.38 6.25
C SER A 30 7.36 0.04 6.08
N PHE A 31 7.96 0.85 5.20
CA PHE A 31 7.58 2.26 5.05
C PHE A 31 6.11 2.45 4.63
N PRO A 32 5.56 1.72 3.63
CA PRO A 32 4.13 1.79 3.30
C PRO A 32 3.23 1.46 4.50
N PHE A 33 3.61 0.44 5.29
CA PHE A 33 2.87 0.09 6.49
C PHE A 33 2.96 1.19 7.56
N LEU A 34 4.12 1.80 7.78
CA LEU A 34 4.29 2.88 8.75
C LEU A 34 3.43 4.10 8.39
N VAL A 35 3.40 4.50 7.11
CA VAL A 35 2.52 5.57 6.63
C VAL A 35 1.06 5.19 6.87
N PHE A 36 0.67 3.96 6.54
CA PHE A 36 -0.69 3.47 6.74
C PHE A 36 -1.10 3.48 8.22
N TYR A 37 -0.22 2.96 9.08
CA TYR A 37 -0.42 2.93 10.52
C TYR A 37 -0.58 4.34 11.08
N PHE A 38 0.29 5.27 10.69
CA PHE A 38 0.22 6.65 11.13
C PHE A 38 -1.11 7.30 10.77
N VAL A 39 -1.59 7.14 9.53
CA VAL A 39 -2.88 7.72 9.12
C VAL A 39 -4.05 7.05 9.83
N MET A 40 -4.07 5.73 9.96
CA MET A 40 -5.10 5.02 10.74
C MET A 40 -5.12 5.47 12.21
N HIS A 41 -3.94 5.73 12.78
CA HIS A 41 -3.82 6.25 14.14
C HIS A 41 -4.39 7.67 14.25
N LEU A 42 -4.10 8.55 13.28
CA LEU A 42 -4.71 9.89 13.23
C LEU A 42 -6.23 9.84 13.06
N ILE A 43 -6.74 8.97 12.18
CA ILE A 43 -8.18 8.76 12.02
C ILE A 43 -8.79 8.25 13.33
N SER A 44 -8.09 7.41 14.09
CA SER A 44 -8.58 6.93 15.40
C SER A 44 -8.63 7.99 16.49
N TRP A 45 -8.06 9.18 16.27
CA TRP A 45 -8.28 10.33 17.15
C TRP A 45 -9.64 10.99 16.92
N THR A 46 -10.28 10.72 15.77
CA THR A 46 -11.69 11.05 15.60
C THR A 46 -12.52 10.09 16.45
N ASN A 47 -13.58 10.57 17.10
CA ASN A 47 -14.54 9.72 17.83
C ASN A 47 -15.34 8.77 16.89
N ASP A 48 -14.94 8.70 15.62
CA ASP A 48 -15.59 7.95 14.57
C ASP A 48 -14.90 6.60 14.29
N VAL A 49 -13.66 6.39 14.74
CA VAL A 49 -12.91 5.14 14.57
C VAL A 49 -12.22 4.76 15.87
N HIS A 50 -12.53 3.57 16.39
CA HIS A 50 -11.94 3.05 17.62
C HIS A 50 -11.18 1.75 17.34
N ILE A 51 -9.90 1.73 17.69
CA ILE A 51 -9.04 0.55 17.60
C ILE A 51 -9.00 -0.08 19.00
N HIS A 52 -9.61 -1.26 19.15
CA HIS A 52 -9.67 -1.98 20.43
C HIS A 52 -8.34 -2.66 20.73
N ALA A 53 -7.39 -1.90 21.27
CA ALA A 53 -6.06 -2.38 21.62
C ALA A 53 -5.79 -2.19 23.12
N SER A 54 -5.17 -3.19 23.75
CA SER A 54 -4.71 -3.12 25.15
C SER A 54 -3.37 -2.39 25.31
N GLY A 55 -2.72 -2.01 24.20
CA GLY A 55 -1.47 -1.27 24.17
C GLY A 55 -0.92 -1.09 22.75
N THR A 56 0.20 -0.39 22.60
CA THR A 56 0.77 0.00 21.30
C THR A 56 1.06 -1.19 20.40
N LEU A 57 1.66 -2.26 20.95
CA LEU A 57 2.02 -3.45 20.16
C LEU A 57 0.78 -4.23 19.69
N SER A 58 -0.30 -4.22 20.47
CA SER A 58 -1.60 -4.77 20.07
C SER A 58 -2.23 -3.92 18.96
N SER A 59 -2.18 -2.60 19.08
CA SER A 59 -2.66 -1.66 18.04
C SER A 59 -1.93 -1.87 16.72
N ILE A 60 -0.59 -1.94 16.75
CA ILE A 60 0.22 -2.22 15.56
C ILE A 60 -0.19 -3.54 14.90
N LYS A 61 -0.39 -4.60 15.69
CA LYS A 61 -0.81 -5.91 15.15
C LYS A 61 -2.19 -5.86 14.49
N ILE A 62 -3.17 -5.20 15.12
CA ILE A 62 -4.53 -5.03 14.57
C ILE A 62 -4.46 -4.28 13.24
N VAL A 63 -3.75 -3.15 13.21
CA VAL A 63 -3.63 -2.34 12.00
C VAL A 63 -2.82 -3.05 10.91
N LEU A 64 -1.79 -3.83 11.28
CA LEU A 64 -1.03 -4.65 10.33
C LEU A 64 -1.90 -5.73 9.69
N LYS A 65 -2.73 -6.41 10.47
CA LYS A 65 -3.70 -7.39 9.96
C LYS A 65 -4.66 -6.72 8.98
N PHE A 66 -5.23 -5.58 9.36
CA PHE A 66 -6.10 -4.80 8.47
C PHE A 66 -5.37 -4.37 7.18
N PHE A 67 -4.14 -3.88 7.27
CA PHE A 67 -3.31 -3.48 6.14
C PHE A 67 -3.05 -4.62 5.16
N VAL A 68 -2.57 -5.77 5.66
CA VAL A 68 -2.26 -6.95 4.81
C VAL A 68 -3.53 -7.49 4.15
N THR A 69 -4.64 -7.58 4.89
CA THR A 69 -5.93 -7.99 4.32
C THR A 69 -6.39 -7.01 3.25
N THR A 70 -6.28 -5.71 3.50
CA THR A 70 -6.65 -4.67 2.54
C THR A 70 -5.82 -4.77 1.27
N LEU A 71 -4.49 -4.92 1.37
CA LEU A 71 -3.61 -5.07 0.22
C LEU A 71 -4.02 -6.25 -0.66
N PHE A 72 -4.22 -7.42 -0.05
CA PHE A 72 -4.55 -8.64 -0.77
C PHE A 72 -5.89 -8.51 -1.51
N ILE A 73 -6.92 -8.02 -0.82
CA ILE A 73 -8.24 -7.85 -1.41
C ILE A 73 -8.23 -6.78 -2.50
N THR A 74 -7.52 -5.67 -2.27
CA THR A 74 -7.39 -4.58 -3.27
C THR A 74 -6.78 -5.10 -4.56
N VAL A 75 -5.69 -5.86 -4.48
CA VAL A 75 -5.03 -6.44 -5.66
C VAL A 75 -5.98 -7.38 -6.42
N ILE A 76 -6.73 -8.23 -5.70
CA ILE A 76 -7.72 -9.13 -6.34
C ILE A 76 -8.81 -8.32 -7.04
N MET A 77 -9.38 -7.33 -6.38
CA MET A 77 -10.50 -6.54 -6.93
C MET A 77 -10.06 -5.66 -8.09
N ASP A 78 -8.86 -5.05 -8.00
CA ASP A 78 -8.25 -4.31 -9.09
C ASP A 78 -8.07 -5.19 -10.33
N MET A 79 -7.53 -6.41 -10.17
CA MET A 79 -7.42 -7.38 -11.27
C MET A 79 -8.78 -7.76 -11.86
N ILE A 80 -9.81 -7.96 -11.03
CA ILE A 80 -11.17 -8.28 -11.50
C ILE A 80 -11.75 -7.10 -12.29
N PHE A 81 -11.69 -5.89 -11.76
CA PHE A 81 -12.23 -4.71 -12.43
C PHE A 81 -11.47 -4.40 -13.71
N SER A 82 -10.14 -4.44 -13.69
CA SER A 82 -9.31 -4.33 -14.89
C SER A 82 -9.69 -5.38 -15.95
N ALA A 83 -9.94 -6.64 -15.57
CA ALA A 83 -10.34 -7.68 -16.50
C ALA A 83 -11.75 -7.47 -17.10
N VAL A 84 -12.71 -7.03 -16.28
CA VAL A 84 -14.10 -6.77 -16.71
C VAL A 84 -14.17 -5.50 -17.57
N LEU A 85 -13.48 -4.44 -17.15
CA LEU A 85 -13.48 -3.12 -17.80
C LEU A 85 -12.51 -3.04 -18.98
N ASN A 86 -11.70 -4.06 -19.25
CA ASN A 86 -10.77 -4.15 -20.38
C ASN A 86 -11.44 -3.90 -21.76
N ARG A 87 -12.78 -3.91 -21.82
CA ARG A 87 -13.57 -3.51 -22.99
C ARG A 87 -13.73 -2.00 -23.19
N ALA A 88 -13.55 -1.18 -22.16
CA ALA A 88 -13.66 0.28 -22.21
C ALA A 88 -12.28 0.93 -22.37
N LYS A 89 -11.74 0.94 -23.59
CA LYS A 89 -10.43 1.59 -23.87
C LYS A 89 -10.56 3.11 -23.77
N GLY A 90 -9.98 3.71 -22.73
CA GLY A 90 -9.80 5.17 -22.62
C GLY A 90 -9.91 5.73 -21.20
N ILE A 91 -9.89 7.06 -21.10
CA ILE A 91 -10.00 7.81 -19.83
C ILE A 91 -11.30 7.44 -19.08
N LEU A 92 -12.40 7.22 -19.81
CA LEU A 92 -13.67 6.80 -19.20
C LEU A 92 -13.57 5.44 -18.51
N GLY A 93 -12.79 4.50 -19.05
CA GLY A 93 -12.54 3.21 -18.42
C GLY A 93 -11.79 3.36 -17.10
N TYR A 94 -10.75 4.21 -17.08
CA TYR A 94 -10.01 4.53 -15.85
C TYR A 94 -10.89 5.22 -14.80
N ILE A 95 -11.74 6.17 -15.21
CA ILE A 95 -12.66 6.84 -14.29
C ILE A 95 -13.66 5.83 -13.73
N SER A 96 -14.21 4.95 -14.58
CA SER A 96 -15.14 3.91 -14.13
C SER A 96 -14.49 2.92 -13.14
N GLU A 97 -13.23 2.55 -13.39
CA GLU A 97 -12.48 1.66 -12.50
C GLU A 97 -12.22 2.33 -11.15
N ALA A 98 -11.81 3.60 -11.15
CA ALA A 98 -11.62 4.37 -9.93
C ALA A 98 -12.93 4.51 -9.12
N LEU A 99 -14.06 4.79 -9.78
CA LEU A 99 -15.36 4.88 -9.11
C LEU A 99 -15.80 3.52 -8.52
N LEU A 100 -15.57 2.43 -9.26
CA LEU A 100 -15.84 1.07 -8.78
C LEU A 100 -14.94 0.70 -7.60
N MET A 101 -13.66 1.08 -7.62
CA MET A 101 -12.73 0.91 -6.50
C MET A 101 -13.15 1.72 -5.29
N LEU A 102 -13.64 2.96 -5.46
CA LEU A 102 -14.17 3.76 -4.35
C LEU A 102 -15.40 3.09 -3.71
N ALA A 103 -16.37 2.65 -4.52
CA ALA A 103 -17.55 1.92 -4.05
C ALA A 103 -17.15 0.61 -3.35
N PHE A 104 -16.18 -0.11 -3.92
CA PHE A 104 -15.63 -1.31 -3.34
C PHE A 104 -14.97 -1.06 -1.98
N PHE A 105 -14.13 -0.02 -1.84
CA PHE A 105 -13.50 0.31 -0.56
C PHE A 105 -14.53 0.68 0.51
N TYR A 106 -15.62 1.36 0.14
CA TYR A 106 -16.72 1.61 1.06
C TYR A 106 -17.38 0.32 1.53
N LEU A 107 -17.71 -0.56 0.59
CA LEU A 107 -18.33 -1.85 0.90
C LEU A 107 -17.39 -2.75 1.74
N TYR A 108 -16.11 -2.79 1.41
CA TYR A 108 -15.08 -3.55 2.13
C TYR A 108 -14.97 -3.08 3.58
N VAL A 109 -14.83 -1.77 3.80
CA VAL A 109 -14.73 -1.19 5.14
C VAL A 109 -16.02 -1.42 5.93
N PHE A 110 -17.17 -1.32 5.28
CA PHE A 110 -18.46 -1.64 5.89
C PHE A 110 -18.51 -3.09 6.39
N PHE A 111 -18.18 -4.07 5.54
CA PHE A 111 -18.15 -5.47 5.96
C PHE A 111 -17.07 -5.75 7.00
N TYR A 112 -15.89 -5.12 6.88
CA TYR A 112 -14.84 -5.27 7.89
C TYR A 112 -15.32 -4.78 9.25
N SER A 113 -16.02 -3.65 9.32
CA SER A 113 -16.59 -3.11 10.56
C SER A 113 -17.73 -3.97 11.13
N LEU A 114 -18.40 -4.79 10.32
CA LEU A 114 -19.45 -5.72 10.79
C LEU A 114 -18.86 -7.04 11.30
N LEU A 115 -17.77 -7.51 10.68
CA LEU A 115 -17.17 -8.81 10.95
C LEU A 115 -16.04 -8.75 11.99
N SER A 116 -15.40 -7.58 12.14
CA SER A 116 -14.27 -7.37 13.05
C SER A 116 -14.67 -6.47 14.21
N ASN A 117 -14.45 -6.98 15.43
CA ASN A 117 -14.57 -6.18 16.66
C ASN A 117 -13.24 -5.48 17.04
N GLU A 118 -12.20 -5.61 16.21
CA GLU A 118 -10.87 -5.05 16.47
C GLU A 118 -10.77 -3.56 16.07
N ILE A 119 -11.49 -3.16 15.02
CA ILE A 119 -11.60 -1.76 14.57
C ILE A 119 -13.08 -1.45 14.37
N VAL A 120 -13.65 -0.68 15.31
CA VAL A 120 -15.05 -0.28 15.29
C VAL A 120 -15.17 1.09 14.64
N MET A 121 -16.09 1.23 13.68
CA MET A 121 -16.23 2.45 12.89
C MET A 121 -17.69 2.94 12.88
N THR A 122 -17.89 4.22 13.18
CA THR A 122 -19.17 4.92 12.94
C THR A 122 -19.38 5.12 11.44
N GLU A 123 -20.54 5.65 11.04
CA GLU A 123 -20.81 5.91 9.62
C GLU A 123 -19.79 6.85 8.99
N LYS A 124 -19.40 7.90 9.71
CA LYS A 124 -18.37 8.85 9.28
C LYS A 124 -16.99 8.20 9.26
N GLY A 125 -16.70 7.36 10.26
CA GLY A 125 -15.43 6.65 10.35
C GLY A 125 -15.20 5.72 9.17
N ARG A 126 -16.25 4.99 8.76
CA ARG A 126 -16.20 4.16 7.54
C ARG A 126 -15.84 4.99 6.31
N LEU A 127 -16.47 6.15 6.15
CA LEU A 127 -16.19 7.04 5.02
C LEU A 127 -14.75 7.57 5.03
N TYR A 128 -14.21 7.98 6.19
CA TYR A 128 -12.82 8.42 6.30
C TYR A 128 -11.82 7.33 5.93
N VAL A 129 -12.02 6.11 6.46
CA VAL A 129 -11.14 4.97 6.15
C VAL A 129 -11.23 4.61 4.68
N SER A 130 -12.43 4.54 4.10
CA SER A 130 -12.60 4.23 2.67
C SER A 130 -11.97 5.28 1.76
N LEU A 131 -12.12 6.57 2.08
CA LEU A 131 -11.45 7.64 1.33
C LEU A 131 -9.93 7.57 1.45
N PHE A 132 -9.42 7.26 2.63
CA PHE A 132 -7.99 7.04 2.84
C PHE A 132 -7.48 5.86 1.99
N LEU A 133 -8.18 4.73 1.98
CA LEU A 133 -7.82 3.57 1.14
C LEU A 133 -7.84 3.93 -0.35
N PHE A 134 -8.89 4.64 -0.79
CA PHE A 134 -9.03 5.09 -2.17
C PHE A 134 -7.91 6.06 -2.57
N PHE A 135 -7.58 7.02 -1.71
CA PHE A 135 -6.47 7.94 -1.96
C PHE A 135 -5.12 7.21 -2.04
N GLY A 136 -4.90 6.23 -1.16
CA GLY A 136 -3.73 5.34 -1.22
C GLY A 136 -3.63 4.59 -2.54
N TYR A 137 -4.75 4.01 -3.00
CA TYR A 137 -4.85 3.35 -4.30
C TYR A 137 -4.48 4.28 -5.47
N LEU A 138 -5.04 5.49 -5.50
CA LEU A 138 -4.72 6.48 -6.53
C LEU A 138 -3.24 6.88 -6.52
N CYS A 139 -2.66 7.06 -5.33
CA CYS A 139 -1.23 7.38 -5.19
C CYS A 139 -0.35 6.26 -5.76
N ILE A 140 -0.67 5.00 -5.49
CA ILE A 140 0.06 3.84 -6.03
C ILE A 140 -0.03 3.84 -7.57
N HIS A 141 -1.22 4.05 -8.14
CA HIS A 141 -1.38 4.14 -9.60
C HIS A 141 -0.58 5.31 -10.20
N ALA A 142 -0.61 6.48 -9.57
CA ALA A 142 0.15 7.64 -10.02
C ALA A 142 1.67 7.38 -10.01
N VAL A 143 2.18 6.77 -8.93
CA VAL A 143 3.60 6.38 -8.81
C VAL A 143 3.95 5.34 -9.87
N TYR A 144 3.11 4.33 -10.09
CA TYR A 144 3.34 3.31 -11.12
C TYR A 144 3.42 3.92 -12.53
N VAL A 145 2.48 4.81 -12.88
CA VAL A 145 2.48 5.51 -14.17
C VAL A 145 3.72 6.39 -14.32
N GLY A 146 4.10 7.12 -13.26
CA GLY A 146 5.31 7.94 -13.21
C GLY A 146 6.58 7.11 -13.43
N ALA A 147 6.74 6.01 -12.68
CA ALA A 147 7.86 5.09 -12.79
C ALA A 147 7.97 4.46 -14.19
N LYS A 148 6.83 4.05 -14.78
CA LYS A 148 6.76 3.51 -16.14
C LYS A 148 7.14 4.52 -17.22
N ARG A 149 6.80 5.80 -17.03
CA ARG A 149 7.24 6.87 -17.94
C ARG A 149 8.74 7.09 -17.79
N LEU A 150 9.24 7.20 -16.56
CA LEU A 150 10.67 7.41 -16.28
C LEU A 150 11.54 6.28 -16.86
N SER A 151 11.14 5.02 -16.69
CA SER A 151 11.89 3.89 -17.24
C SER A 151 11.96 3.91 -18.76
N LYS A 152 10.86 4.29 -19.43
CA LYS A 152 10.85 4.48 -20.90
C LYS A 152 11.75 5.61 -21.35
N PHE A 153 11.87 6.70 -20.59
CA PHE A 153 12.81 7.78 -20.90
C PHE A 153 14.27 7.33 -20.75
N ILE A 154 14.60 6.63 -19.66
CA ILE A 154 15.96 6.14 -19.40
C ILE A 154 16.42 5.13 -20.45
N VAL A 155 15.55 4.20 -20.88
CA VAL A 155 15.88 3.17 -21.88
C VAL A 155 15.97 3.75 -23.31
N LYS A 156 15.39 4.94 -23.56
CA LYS A 156 15.43 5.60 -24.87
C LYS A 156 16.65 6.51 -25.06
N ASN A 157 17.34 6.87 -23.97
CA ASN A 157 18.63 7.57 -23.98
C ASN A 157 19.78 6.56 -23.87
#